data_AF-A0A522PQP6-F1
#
_entry.id   AF-A0A522PQP6-F1
#
_cell.length_a   1.000
_cell.length_b   1.000
_cell.length_c   1.000
_cell.angle_alpha   90.00
_cell.angle_beta   90.00
_cell.angle_gamma   90.00
#
_symmetry.space_group_name_H-M   'P 1'
#
loop_
_entity.id
_entity.type
_entity.pdbx_description
1 polymer ?
#
loop_
_entity_poly.entity_id
_entity_poly.type
_entity_poly.pdbx_seq_one_letter_code
_entity_poly.pdbx_strand_id
1 'polypeptide(L)'
;MAQMTFATTPGFVDLPDSVLQADQPLTDYVLTKINNNAKFAAVRPEIFYGWYKNGEMVTIPLSPVDGYVYARQELEYEVAAWCSRSPASGSATNGALVKPVRASVNDGPGSLFLMDFWVEEKNEANPGLVHCDTHYWDGGTETPTSGGFMKVRTIATRLS
;
A
#
# COMPACT_ATOMS: atom_id res chain seq x y z
N MET A 1 2.20 12.14 -20.89
CA MET A 1 2.64 10.76 -20.59
C MET A 1 1.58 9.81 -21.11
N ALA A 2 1.96 8.75 -21.80
CA ALA A 2 1.02 7.68 -22.14
C ALA A 2 0.78 6.83 -20.89
N GLN A 3 -0.49 6.58 -20.55
CA GLN A 3 -0.91 5.74 -19.43
C GLN A 3 -1.85 4.67 -19.96
N MET A 4 -1.69 3.44 -19.49
CA MET A 4 -2.65 2.36 -19.77
C MET A 4 -3.97 2.66 -19.07
N THR A 5 -5.08 2.58 -19.80
CA THR A 5 -6.43 2.72 -19.25
C THR A 5 -7.34 1.61 -19.77
N PHE A 6 -8.28 1.16 -18.93
CA PHE A 6 -9.36 0.28 -19.35
C PHE A 6 -10.71 0.96 -19.11
N ALA A 7 -11.61 0.88 -20.10
CA ALA A 7 -12.97 1.40 -19.99
C ALA A 7 -13.84 0.57 -19.03
N THR A 8 -13.42 -0.65 -18.72
CA THR A 8 -14.12 -1.63 -17.88
C THR A 8 -13.09 -2.39 -17.07
N THR A 9 -13.35 -2.58 -15.77
CA THR A 9 -12.53 -3.41 -14.90
C THR A 9 -12.49 -4.85 -15.42
N PRO A 10 -11.32 -5.40 -15.78
CA PRO A 10 -11.21 -6.80 -16.17
C PRO A 10 -11.34 -7.68 -14.93
N GLY A 11 -11.92 -8.86 -15.11
CA GLY A 11 -11.98 -9.90 -14.09
C GLY A 11 -11.46 -11.23 -14.61
N PHE A 12 -11.15 -12.14 -13.69
CA PHE A 12 -10.77 -13.50 -14.02
C PHE A 12 -11.93 -14.25 -14.66
N VAL A 13 -11.66 -14.90 -15.80
CA VAL A 13 -12.60 -15.82 -16.41
C VAL A 13 -11.95 -17.17 -16.63
N ASP A 14 -12.51 -18.18 -15.96
CA ASP A 14 -12.01 -19.54 -16.09
C ASP A 14 -12.29 -20.14 -17.48
N LEU A 15 -11.37 -20.97 -17.94
CA LEU A 15 -11.49 -21.78 -19.14
C LEU A 15 -11.07 -23.21 -18.77
N PRO A 16 -11.93 -24.22 -18.95
CA PRO A 16 -11.55 -25.59 -18.61
C PRO A 16 -10.38 -26.06 -19.47
N ASP A 17 -9.44 -26.83 -18.90
CA ASP A 17 -8.27 -27.34 -19.63
C ASP A 17 -8.65 -28.11 -20.90
N SER A 18 -9.83 -28.74 -20.94
CA SER A 18 -10.36 -29.43 -22.11
C SER A 18 -10.57 -28.53 -23.34
N VAL A 19 -10.65 -27.21 -23.18
CA VAL A 19 -10.73 -26.26 -24.31
C VAL A 19 -9.35 -25.76 -24.78
N LEU A 20 -8.28 -26.03 -24.03
CA LEU A 20 -6.90 -25.65 -24.36
C LEU A 20 -6.03 -26.90 -24.66
N GLN A 21 -6.53 -27.79 -25.51
CA GLN A 21 -5.86 -29.04 -25.89
C GLN A 21 -5.30 -28.99 -27.31
N ALA A 22 -4.33 -29.88 -27.60
CA ALA A 22 -3.82 -30.06 -28.95
C ALA A 22 -4.96 -30.42 -29.93
N ASP A 23 -4.82 -29.95 -31.18
CA ASP A 23 -5.77 -30.17 -32.28
C ASP A 23 -7.21 -29.63 -32.04
N GLN A 24 -7.42 -28.81 -31.00
CA GLN A 24 -8.65 -28.05 -30.83
C GLN A 24 -8.56 -26.68 -31.51
N PRO A 25 -9.60 -26.24 -32.23
CA PRO A 25 -9.61 -24.91 -32.84
C PRO A 25 -9.68 -23.81 -31.78
N LEU A 26 -8.82 -22.80 -31.91
CA LEU A 26 -8.88 -21.61 -31.08
C LEU A 26 -10.02 -20.70 -31.56
N THR A 27 -11.19 -20.85 -30.95
CA THR A 27 -12.38 -20.07 -31.32
C THR A 27 -12.28 -18.61 -30.86
N ASP A 28 -13.06 -17.73 -31.48
CA ASP A 28 -13.20 -16.33 -31.06
C ASP A 28 -13.60 -16.19 -29.58
N TYR A 29 -14.40 -17.13 -29.06
CA TYR A 29 -14.77 -17.21 -27.66
C TYR A 29 -13.53 -17.42 -26.77
N VAL A 30 -12.69 -18.41 -27.10
CA VAL A 30 -11.47 -18.73 -26.34
C VAL A 30 -10.48 -17.57 -26.40
N LEU A 31 -10.25 -17.00 -27.57
CA LEU A 31 -9.39 -15.82 -27.76
C LEU A 31 -9.85 -14.62 -26.92
N THR A 32 -11.16 -14.37 -26.86
CA THR A 32 -11.73 -13.28 -26.07
C THR A 32 -11.47 -13.48 -24.58
N LYS A 33 -11.63 -14.72 -24.06
CA LYS A 33 -11.39 -15.04 -22.65
C LYS A 33 -9.90 -14.97 -22.28
N ILE A 34 -9.01 -15.49 -23.13
CA ILE A 34 -7.55 -15.37 -22.94
C ILE A 34 -7.15 -13.89 -22.89
N ASN A 35 -7.66 -13.06 -23.81
CA ASN A 35 -7.38 -11.63 -23.83
C ASN A 35 -7.90 -10.92 -22.55
N ASN A 36 -9.08 -11.30 -22.05
CA ASN A 36 -9.61 -10.75 -20.79
C ASN A 36 -8.73 -11.14 -19.59
N ASN A 37 -8.29 -12.40 -19.51
CA ASN A 37 -7.37 -12.85 -18.46
C ASN A 37 -6.01 -12.16 -18.54
N ALA A 38 -5.50 -11.91 -19.76
CA ALA A 38 -4.26 -11.15 -19.96
C ALA A 38 -4.40 -9.70 -19.45
N LYS A 39 -5.53 -9.04 -19.72
CA LYS A 39 -5.82 -7.71 -19.17
C LYS A 39 -5.92 -7.72 -17.65
N PHE A 40 -6.61 -8.71 -17.07
CA PHE A 40 -6.68 -8.87 -15.61
C PHE A 40 -5.29 -9.08 -15.01
N ALA A 41 -4.48 -9.97 -15.58
CA ALA A 41 -3.12 -10.22 -15.12
C ALA A 41 -2.24 -8.96 -15.13
N ALA A 42 -2.45 -8.05 -16.09
CA ALA A 42 -1.71 -6.79 -16.18
C ALA A 42 -2.02 -5.81 -15.05
N VAL A 43 -3.19 -5.89 -14.43
CA VAL A 43 -3.63 -4.98 -13.34
C VAL A 43 -3.83 -5.71 -12.01
N ARG A 44 -3.53 -7.01 -11.95
CA ARG A 44 -3.73 -7.79 -10.74
C ARG A 44 -2.79 -7.32 -9.62
N PRO A 45 -1.47 -7.22 -9.83
CA PRO A 45 -0.57 -6.57 -8.89
C PRO A 45 -0.43 -5.07 -9.20
N GLU A 46 -0.71 -4.22 -8.22
CA GLU A 46 -0.41 -2.80 -8.29
C GLU A 46 0.31 -2.35 -7.01
N ILE A 47 1.18 -1.34 -7.13
CA ILE A 47 1.96 -0.83 -6.01
C ILE A 47 1.66 0.64 -5.81
N PHE A 48 1.27 1.00 -4.59
CA PHE A 48 0.97 2.35 -4.18
C PHE A 48 1.93 2.81 -3.09
N TYR A 49 2.13 4.11 -2.98
CA TYR A 49 2.96 4.72 -1.96
C TYR A 49 2.22 5.86 -1.28
N GLY A 50 2.38 5.97 0.03
CA GLY A 50 1.92 7.12 0.80
C GLY A 50 2.81 7.33 2.02
N TRP A 51 2.93 8.57 2.44
CA TRP A 51 3.49 8.89 3.75
C TRP A 51 2.40 8.85 4.81
N TYR A 52 2.73 8.50 6.05
CA TYR A 52 1.80 8.37 7.15
C TYR A 52 2.50 8.64 8.48
N LYS A 53 1.77 9.15 9.45
CA LYS A 53 2.21 9.26 10.86
C LYS A 53 1.42 8.30 11.75
N ASN A 54 1.82 8.19 13.01
CA ASN A 54 1.18 7.31 13.98
C ASN A 54 -0.34 7.53 14.06
N GLY A 55 -1.10 6.44 14.13
CA GLY A 55 -2.56 6.43 14.28
C GLY A 55 -3.34 6.77 13.00
N GLU A 56 -2.68 7.07 11.89
CA GLU A 56 -3.36 7.20 10.60
C GLU A 56 -3.70 5.84 10.00
N MET A 57 -4.72 5.81 9.14
CA MET A 57 -5.05 4.63 8.36
C MET A 57 -4.48 4.78 6.95
N VAL A 58 -3.78 3.76 6.46
CA VAL A 58 -3.36 3.68 5.06
C VAL A 58 -4.58 3.89 4.17
N THR A 59 -4.52 4.81 3.21
CA THR A 59 -5.66 5.08 2.32
C THR A 59 -5.95 3.86 1.46
N ILE A 60 -7.24 3.60 1.20
CA ILE A 60 -7.64 2.53 0.29
C ILE A 60 -7.25 2.96 -1.13
N PRO A 61 -6.39 2.20 -1.84
CA PRO A 61 -5.99 2.58 -3.18
C PRO A 61 -7.13 2.48 -4.20
N LEU A 62 -7.09 3.39 -5.17
CA LEU A 62 -7.88 3.35 -6.39
C LEU A 62 -6.92 3.09 -7.56
N SER A 63 -7.17 2.04 -8.33
CA SER A 63 -6.42 1.78 -9.57
C SER A 63 -6.58 2.95 -10.53
N PRO A 64 -5.47 3.56 -10.99
CA PRO A 64 -5.53 4.64 -11.96
C PRO A 64 -5.77 4.12 -13.39
N VAL A 65 -5.74 2.79 -13.61
CA VAL A 65 -5.97 2.17 -14.92
C VAL A 65 -7.46 2.07 -15.23
N ASP A 66 -8.26 1.66 -14.24
CA ASP A 66 -9.65 1.23 -14.46
C ASP A 66 -10.60 1.59 -13.31
N GLY A 67 -10.14 2.35 -12.31
CA GLY A 67 -10.98 2.82 -11.21
C GLY A 67 -11.37 1.73 -10.21
N TYR A 68 -10.71 0.57 -10.23
CA TYR A 68 -10.94 -0.45 -9.22
C TYR A 68 -10.57 0.05 -7.81
N VAL A 69 -11.52 0.00 -6.88
CA VAL A 69 -11.29 0.32 -5.46
C VAL A 69 -10.94 -0.96 -4.74
N TYR A 70 -9.72 -1.03 -4.20
CA TYR A 70 -9.26 -2.22 -3.49
C TYR A 70 -9.94 -2.41 -2.13
N ALA A 71 -10.05 -3.64 -1.66
CA ALA A 71 -10.45 -3.95 -0.28
C ALA A 71 -9.24 -4.23 0.60
N ARG A 72 -9.35 -4.06 1.93
CA ARG A 72 -8.26 -4.32 2.90
C ARG A 72 -7.68 -5.74 2.77
N GLN A 73 -8.52 -6.72 2.44
CA GLN A 73 -8.12 -8.12 2.26
C GLN A 73 -7.19 -8.35 1.06
N GLU A 74 -7.14 -7.39 0.14
CA GLU A 74 -6.34 -7.41 -1.09
C GLU A 74 -4.99 -6.68 -0.92
N LEU A 75 -4.74 -6.11 0.25
CA LEU A 75 -3.59 -5.27 0.52
C LEU A 75 -2.61 -5.97 1.45
N GLU A 76 -1.33 -5.74 1.19
CA GLU A 76 -0.20 -6.05 2.04
C GLU A 76 0.67 -4.79 2.16
N TYR A 77 1.27 -4.57 3.33
CA TYR A 77 1.96 -3.33 3.64
C TYR A 77 3.44 -3.57 3.93
N GLU A 78 4.29 -2.68 3.42
CA GLU A 78 5.71 -2.66 3.75
C GLU A 78 6.15 -1.25 4.12
N VAL A 79 6.95 -1.14 5.18
CA VAL A 79 7.62 0.11 5.54
C VAL A 79 8.81 0.31 4.59
N ALA A 80 8.69 1.26 3.67
CA ALA A 80 9.69 1.53 2.63
C ALA A 80 10.74 2.59 3.03
N ALA A 81 10.37 3.52 3.91
CA ALA A 81 11.27 4.53 4.46
C ALA A 81 10.65 5.14 5.73
N TRP A 82 11.46 5.78 6.57
CA TRP A 82 10.97 6.40 7.80
C TRP A 82 11.77 7.63 8.22
N CYS A 83 11.21 8.38 9.16
CA CYS A 83 11.84 9.53 9.80
C CYS A 83 11.51 9.51 11.30
N SER A 84 12.53 9.71 12.14
CA SER A 84 12.41 9.75 13.60
C SER A 84 11.83 11.04 14.17
N ARG A 85 11.56 12.03 13.33
CA ARG A 85 10.97 13.30 13.74
C ARG A 85 9.56 13.39 13.21
N SER A 86 8.66 13.91 14.02
CA SER A 86 7.31 14.25 13.56
C SER A 86 7.30 15.09 12.29
N PRO A 87 6.21 15.02 11.51
CA PRO A 87 5.92 16.00 10.49
C PRO A 87 5.84 17.40 11.13
N ALA A 88 6.33 18.43 10.43
CA ALA A 88 6.11 19.81 10.83
C ALA A 88 4.61 20.11 10.82
N SER A 89 4.17 21.01 11.70
CA SER A 89 2.76 21.40 11.79
C SER A 89 2.19 21.80 10.42
N GLY A 90 1.01 21.26 10.08
CA GLY A 90 0.35 21.49 8.80
C GLY A 90 0.88 20.66 7.62
N SER A 91 1.94 19.85 7.81
CA SER A 91 2.42 18.96 6.76
C SER A 91 1.42 17.83 6.52
N ALA A 92 1.05 17.61 5.26
CA ALA A 92 0.21 16.49 4.88
C ALA A 92 0.96 15.18 5.08
N THR A 93 0.36 14.26 5.83
CA THR A 93 0.85 12.89 6.02
C THR A 93 -0.06 11.92 5.34
N ASN A 94 -1.27 11.65 5.84
CA ASN A 94 -2.22 10.65 5.36
C ASN A 94 -2.28 10.43 3.83
N GLY A 95 -1.44 9.54 3.29
CA GLY A 95 -1.39 9.20 1.87
C GLY A 95 -0.65 10.19 0.98
N ALA A 96 0.14 11.11 1.54
CA ALA A 96 0.90 12.10 0.79
C ALA A 96 1.94 11.42 -0.12
N LEU A 97 2.09 11.90 -1.36
CA LEU A 97 3.04 11.35 -2.32
C LEU A 97 4.47 11.89 -2.12
N VAL A 98 4.57 13.10 -1.57
CA VAL A 98 5.84 13.77 -1.28
C VAL A 98 6.16 13.60 0.20
N LYS A 99 7.44 13.45 0.51
CA LYS A 99 7.91 13.36 1.89
C LYS A 99 7.46 14.59 2.69
N PRO A 100 6.76 14.41 3.82
CA PRO A 100 6.42 15.50 4.73
C PRO A 100 7.65 16.27 5.19
N VAL A 101 7.52 17.59 5.34
CA VAL A 101 8.55 18.40 5.99
C VAL A 101 8.67 17.92 7.43
N ARG A 102 9.88 17.67 7.91
CA ARG A 102 10.12 17.25 9.31
C ARG A 102 10.05 18.45 10.26
N ALA A 103 9.64 18.21 11.50
CA ALA A 103 9.71 19.19 12.57
C ALA A 103 11.16 19.63 12.83
N SER A 104 11.31 20.88 13.30
CA SER A 104 12.62 21.47 13.62
C SER A 104 13.25 20.85 14.86
N VAL A 105 12.44 20.34 15.78
CA VAL A 105 12.83 19.72 17.05
C VAL A 105 12.43 18.24 17.09
N ASN A 106 13.03 17.50 18.01
CA ASN A 106 12.63 16.12 18.31
C ASN A 106 11.37 16.12 19.19
N ASP A 107 10.66 15.00 19.20
CA ASP A 107 9.42 14.85 19.99
C ASP A 107 9.69 14.55 21.47
N GLY A 108 10.86 13.99 21.79
CA GLY A 108 11.28 13.68 23.16
C GLY A 108 12.63 14.30 23.56
N PRO A 109 12.94 14.29 24.87
CA PRO A 109 14.20 14.79 25.43
C PRO A 109 15.38 13.87 25.11
N GLY A 110 16.62 14.35 25.28
CA GLY A 110 17.81 13.51 25.13
C GLY A 110 18.07 13.03 23.70
N SER A 111 18.54 11.78 23.56
CA SER A 111 18.95 11.17 22.30
C SER A 111 17.98 10.10 21.81
N LEU A 112 17.85 9.94 20.49
CA LEU A 112 17.10 8.84 19.88
C LEU A 112 17.66 7.50 20.35
N PHE A 113 16.78 6.62 20.83
CA PHE A 113 17.14 5.33 21.41
C PHE A 113 16.62 4.15 20.59
N LEU A 114 15.32 4.16 20.26
CA LEU A 114 14.65 3.09 19.54
C LEU A 114 13.60 3.67 18.59
N MET A 115 13.32 2.94 17.52
CA MET A 115 12.27 3.24 16.57
C MET A 115 11.53 1.95 16.24
N ASP A 116 10.20 1.99 16.27
CA ASP A 116 9.34 0.86 15.92
C ASP A 116 8.28 1.31 14.91
N PHE A 117 8.19 0.59 13.79
CA PHE A 117 7.30 0.92 12.68
C PHE A 117 6.67 -0.34 12.11
N TRP A 118 5.35 -0.35 12.08
CA TRP A 118 4.60 -1.35 11.34
C TRP A 118 3.25 -0.80 10.90
N VAL A 119 2.60 -1.54 10.02
CA VAL A 119 1.22 -1.30 9.64
C VAL A 119 0.46 -2.58 9.93
N GLU A 120 -0.72 -2.46 10.52
CA GLU A 120 -1.56 -3.63 10.78
C GLU A 120 -1.98 -4.31 9.47
N GLU A 121 -1.67 -5.59 9.35
CA GLU A 121 -1.96 -6.43 8.20
C GLU A 121 -3.43 -6.86 8.15
N LYS A 122 -3.84 -7.44 7.01
CA LYS A 122 -5.24 -7.83 6.73
C LYS A 122 -5.93 -8.74 7.74
N ASN A 123 -5.18 -9.42 8.62
CA ASN A 123 -5.69 -10.33 9.64
C ASN A 123 -5.63 -9.76 11.07
N GLU A 124 -5.24 -8.50 11.22
CA GLU A 124 -5.16 -7.81 12.51
C GLU A 124 -6.45 -7.03 12.82
N ALA A 125 -6.50 -6.37 13.98
CA ALA A 125 -7.71 -5.75 14.50
C ALA A 125 -8.18 -4.55 13.64
N ASN A 126 -7.24 -3.77 13.11
CA ASN A 126 -7.47 -2.57 12.33
C ASN A 126 -6.58 -2.56 11.06
N PRO A 127 -6.87 -3.39 10.04
CA PRO A 127 -6.05 -3.47 8.84
C PRO A 127 -5.77 -2.10 8.20
N GLY A 128 -4.49 -1.77 8.06
CA GLY A 128 -3.99 -0.50 7.58
C GLY A 128 -3.72 0.54 8.66
N LEU A 129 -3.90 0.25 9.95
CA LEU A 129 -3.51 1.18 11.02
C LEU A 129 -1.99 1.31 11.08
N VAL A 130 -1.51 2.55 11.06
CA VAL A 130 -0.08 2.87 11.03
C VAL A 130 0.43 3.09 12.45
N HIS A 131 1.45 2.32 12.82
CA HIS A 131 2.13 2.41 14.11
C HIS A 131 3.54 2.99 13.92
N CYS A 132 3.81 4.10 14.58
CA CYS A 132 5.03 4.86 14.42
C CYS A 132 5.46 5.40 15.77
N ASP A 133 6.35 4.64 16.40
CA ASP A 133 6.85 4.94 17.73
C ASP A 133 8.34 5.30 17.65
N THR A 134 8.68 6.41 18.31
CA THR A 134 10.05 6.90 18.44
C THR A 134 10.35 7.12 19.91
N HIS A 135 11.36 6.42 20.38
CA HIS A 135 11.71 6.37 21.79
C HIS A 135 13.00 7.15 22.01
N TYR A 136 13.03 7.93 23.07
CA TYR A 136 14.19 8.73 23.43
C TYR A 136 14.72 8.34 24.81
N TRP A 137 16.03 8.45 24.98
CA TRP A 137 16.71 8.17 26.23
C TRP A 137 17.29 9.44 26.83
N ASP A 138 16.94 9.70 28.09
CA ASP A 138 17.50 10.79 28.87
C ASP A 138 17.73 10.34 30.32
N GLY A 139 18.97 10.50 30.81
CA GLY A 139 19.30 10.32 32.22
C GLY A 139 18.90 8.99 32.88
N GLY A 140 18.78 7.88 32.14
CA GLY A 140 18.35 6.59 32.69
C GLY A 140 16.87 6.25 32.49
N THR A 141 16.13 7.11 31.80
CA THR A 141 14.69 6.95 31.54
C THR A 141 14.44 6.91 30.03
N GLU A 142 13.62 5.96 29.62
CA GLU A 142 13.06 5.89 28.26
C GLU A 142 11.77 6.69 28.19
N THR A 143 11.63 7.52 27.15
CA THR A 143 10.43 8.29 26.83
C THR A 143 9.91 7.86 25.46
N PRO A 144 8.89 6.98 25.41
CA PRO A 144 8.17 6.66 24.19
C PRO A 144 7.39 7.86 23.68
N THR A 145 7.41 8.10 22.38
CA THR A 145 6.59 9.12 21.73
C THR A 145 5.98 8.55 20.46
N SER A 146 4.83 9.08 20.06
CA SER A 146 4.23 8.81 18.74
C SER A 146 4.82 9.72 17.65
N GLY A 147 6.07 10.15 17.84
CA GLY A 147 6.80 11.00 16.92
C GLY A 147 7.25 10.21 15.70
N GLY A 148 7.51 10.93 14.61
CA GLY A 148 7.96 10.32 13.35
C GLY A 148 6.88 10.20 12.28
N PHE A 149 7.31 9.69 11.13
CA PHE A 149 6.43 9.34 10.02
C PHE A 149 7.16 8.37 9.08
N MET A 150 6.39 7.57 8.36
CA MET A 150 6.89 6.51 7.48
C MET A 150 6.30 6.60 6.07
N LYS A 151 7.02 6.07 5.10
CA LYS A 151 6.52 5.79 3.75
C LYS A 151 6.07 4.33 3.74
N VAL A 152 4.79 4.12 3.49
CA VAL A 152 4.21 2.79 3.30
C VAL A 152 4.17 2.48 1.81
N ARG A 153 4.66 1.30 1.44
CA ARG A 153 4.42 0.65 0.15
C ARG A 153 3.23 -0.29 0.33
N THR A 154 2.14 -0.01 -0.37
CA THR A 154 0.97 -0.88 -0.39
C THR A 154 1.05 -1.75 -1.62
N ILE A 155 1.15 -3.05 -1.43
CA ILE A 155 1.12 -4.07 -2.49
C ILE A 155 -0.32 -4.54 -2.58
N ALA A 156 -0.99 -4.18 -3.67
CA ALA A 156 -2.39 -4.50 -3.90
C ALA A 156 -2.49 -5.66 -4.89
N THR A 157 -3.19 -6.73 -4.51
CA THR A 157 -3.40 -7.91 -5.35
C THR A 157 -4.89 -8.21 -5.47
N ARG A 158 -5.45 -7.99 -6.66
CA ARG A 158 -6.87 -8.26 -6.91
C ARG A 158 -7.19 -9.75 -6.74
N LEU A 159 -8.29 -10.04 -6.07
CA LEU A 159 -8.76 -11.41 -5.86
C LEU A 159 -9.59 -11.96 -7.03
N SER A 160 -10.26 -11.09 -7.79
CA SER A 160 -11.15 -11.47 -8.90
C SER A 160 -11.16 -10.45 -10.02
#